data_AF-A0A956ZBP5-F1
#
_entry.id   AF-A0A956ZBP5-F1
#
_cell.length_a   1.000
_cell.length_b   1.000
_cell.length_c   1.000
_cell.angle_alpha   90.00
_cell.angle_beta   90.00
_cell.angle_gamma   90.00
#
_symmetry.space_group_name_H-M   'P 1'
#
loop_
_entity.id
_entity.type
_entity.pdbx_description
1 polymer ?
#
loop_
_entity_poly.entity_id
_entity_poly.type
_entity_poly.pdbx_seq_one_letter_code
_entity_poly.pdbx_strand_id
1 'polypeptide(L)'
;MKEQNSTNRLELETQILSAALRKSLKAQDQKGTLESAQELFYLYPDIAPQREEKALPKDNYYDIFAVELDADPKSILAAYFKTIKNFLREKKAPRDEPNRFLKLLNAGIVLRKHRLRLSHDLALAGCEMQNESVAIVHASLPEAEDRAKFLRAMLTSPLISSEELQALLNQMQRYPNIPLEDLVAQAGYLTESEFKSCLLVAEFWDRIVNDNNENL
;
A
#
# COMPACT_ATOMS: atom_id res chain seq x y z
N MET A 1 23.53 -18.42 -1.31
CA MET A 1 23.91 -17.02 -0.93
C MET A 1 23.45 -15.94 -1.93
N LYS A 2 22.60 -16.22 -2.93
CA LYS A 2 22.09 -15.20 -3.88
C LYS A 2 20.64 -14.73 -3.63
N GLU A 3 19.86 -15.45 -2.82
CA GLU A 3 18.40 -15.22 -2.69
C GLU A 3 18.03 -14.08 -1.72
N GLN A 4 18.79 -13.84 -0.65
CA GLN A 4 18.46 -12.82 0.35
C GLN A 4 18.55 -11.36 -0.16
N ASN A 5 19.29 -11.09 -1.25
CA ASN A 5 19.48 -9.71 -1.74
C ASN A 5 18.34 -9.22 -2.66
N SER A 6 17.63 -10.11 -3.35
CA SER A 6 16.50 -9.72 -4.20
C SER A 6 15.22 -9.53 -3.41
N THR A 7 15.00 -10.32 -2.36
CA THR A 7 13.79 -10.31 -1.53
C THR A 7 13.60 -9.00 -0.76
N ASN A 8 14.66 -8.25 -0.46
CA ASN A 8 14.53 -6.95 0.22
C ASN A 8 14.41 -5.75 -0.72
N ARG A 9 14.46 -5.95 -2.05
CA ARG A 9 14.62 -4.84 -2.99
C ARG A 9 13.38 -3.96 -3.11
N LEU A 10 12.20 -4.56 -3.25
CA LEU A 10 10.94 -3.81 -3.31
C LEU A 10 10.70 -3.05 -1.99
N GLU A 11 10.89 -3.72 -0.85
CA GLU A 11 10.75 -3.07 0.46
C GLU A 11 11.71 -1.88 0.62
N LEU A 12 12.98 -2.04 0.26
CA LEU A 12 13.97 -0.96 0.31
C LEU A 12 13.61 0.19 -0.63
N GLU A 13 13.17 -0.09 -1.86
CA GLU A 13 12.78 0.93 -2.83
C GLU A 13 11.55 1.71 -2.33
N THR A 14 10.56 1.03 -1.77
CA THR A 14 9.38 1.66 -1.13
C THR A 14 9.78 2.54 0.06
N GLN A 15 10.71 2.09 0.90
CA GLN A 15 11.22 2.88 2.02
C GLN A 15 11.96 4.13 1.53
N ILE A 16 12.80 4.01 0.50
CA ILE A 16 13.53 5.13 -0.12
C ILE A 16 12.55 6.14 -0.72
N LEU A 17 11.59 5.68 -1.52
CA LEU A 17 10.58 6.54 -2.14
C LEU A 17 9.71 7.24 -1.09
N SER A 18 9.31 6.53 -0.03
CA SER A 18 8.57 7.12 1.09
C SER A 18 9.37 8.20 1.82
N ALA A 19 10.68 7.98 2.01
CA ALA A 19 11.56 8.97 2.62
C ALA A 19 11.78 10.18 1.71
N ALA A 20 11.94 9.95 0.40
CA ALA A 20 12.06 11.00 -0.60
C ALA A 20 10.79 11.87 -0.64
N LEU A 21 9.60 11.26 -0.68
CA LEU A 21 8.32 11.96 -0.62
C LEU A 21 8.24 12.90 0.59
N ARG A 22 8.50 12.39 1.80
CA ARG A 22 8.44 13.19 3.03
C ARG A 22 9.46 14.33 3.04
N LYS A 23 10.67 14.08 2.52
CA LYS A 23 11.71 15.10 2.40
C LYS A 23 11.30 16.20 1.42
N SER A 24 10.74 15.83 0.27
CA SER A 24 10.24 16.77 -0.74
C SER A 24 9.06 17.59 -0.21
N LEU A 25 8.12 16.96 0.50
CA LEU A 25 7.01 17.64 1.18
C LEU A 25 7.51 18.66 2.20
N LYS A 26 8.47 18.27 3.06
CA LYS A 26 9.10 19.16 4.04
C LYS A 26 9.82 20.33 3.38
N ALA A 27 10.47 20.09 2.23
CA ALA A 27 11.16 21.11 1.45
C ALA A 27 10.23 21.95 0.55
N GLN A 28 8.93 21.63 0.50
CA GLN A 28 7.97 22.22 -0.44
C GLN A 28 8.39 22.07 -1.92
N ASP A 29 9.16 21.02 -2.23
CA ASP A 29 9.56 20.68 -3.59
C ASP A 29 8.43 19.94 -4.31
N GLN A 30 7.63 20.68 -5.07
CA GLN A 30 6.50 20.13 -5.83
C GLN A 30 6.93 19.08 -6.84
N LYS A 31 8.07 19.29 -7.51
CA LYS A 31 8.56 18.36 -8.55
C LYS A 31 8.97 17.04 -7.90
N GLY A 32 9.83 17.09 -6.88
CA GLY A 32 10.25 15.90 -6.16
C GLY A 32 9.11 15.17 -5.46
N THR A 33 8.08 15.91 -5.00
CA THR A 33 6.86 15.35 -4.43
C THR A 33 6.07 14.57 -5.49
N LEU A 34 5.84 15.17 -6.66
CA LEU A 34 5.10 14.54 -7.75
C LEU A 34 5.81 13.29 -8.27
N GLU A 35 7.12 13.38 -8.52
CA GLU A 35 7.93 12.24 -9.00
C GLU A 35 7.90 11.08 -8.00
N SER A 36 8.11 11.36 -6.71
CA SER A 36 8.06 10.32 -5.67
C SER A 36 6.67 9.69 -5.55
N ALA A 37 5.61 10.51 -5.63
CA ALA A 37 4.24 10.03 -5.57
C ALA A 37 3.86 9.17 -6.78
N GLN A 38 4.27 9.56 -7.99
CA GLN A 38 4.04 8.78 -9.22
C GLN A 38 4.69 7.40 -9.15
N GLU A 39 5.94 7.33 -8.70
CA GLU A 39 6.67 6.07 -8.52
C GLU A 39 6.01 5.17 -7.46
N LEU A 40 5.56 5.77 -6.35
CA LEU A 40 4.82 5.05 -5.31
C LEU A 40 3.47 4.53 -5.80
N PHE A 41 2.74 5.30 -6.61
CA PHE A 41 1.48 4.86 -7.21
C PHE A 41 1.66 3.78 -8.25
N TYR A 42 2.76 3.82 -9.01
CA TYR A 42 3.08 2.74 -9.92
C TYR A 42 3.27 1.42 -9.15
N LEU A 43 3.93 1.47 -7.99
CA LEU A 43 4.17 0.27 -7.15
C LEU A 43 2.94 -0.18 -6.36
N TYR A 44 2.13 0.78 -5.89
CA TYR A 44 0.97 0.59 -5.03
C TYR A 44 -0.13 1.56 -5.47
N PRO A 45 -0.93 1.25 -6.50
CA PRO A 45 -2.08 2.07 -6.87
C PRO A 45 -3.17 2.11 -5.78
N ASP A 46 -3.24 1.10 -4.91
CA ASP A 46 -4.25 0.95 -3.87
C ASP A 46 -4.09 1.93 -2.69
N ILE A 47 -2.87 2.45 -2.45
CA ILE A 47 -2.61 3.40 -1.37
C ILE A 47 -3.04 4.83 -1.74
N ALA A 48 -3.42 5.05 -3.01
CA ALA A 48 -3.93 6.32 -3.46
C ALA A 48 -5.20 6.71 -2.69
N PRO A 49 -5.25 7.93 -2.14
CA PRO A 49 -6.47 8.40 -1.52
C PRO A 49 -7.58 8.45 -2.58
N GLN A 50 -8.64 7.65 -2.39
CA GLN A 50 -9.84 7.75 -3.22
C GLN A 50 -10.39 9.17 -3.12
N ARG A 51 -10.73 9.75 -4.28
CA ARG A 51 -11.28 11.10 -4.36
C ARG A 51 -12.69 11.10 -3.76
N GLU A 52 -12.82 11.47 -2.51
CA GLU A 52 -14.13 11.79 -1.94
C GLU A 52 -14.56 13.17 -2.47
N GLU A 53 -15.71 13.24 -3.16
CA GLU A 53 -16.27 14.46 -3.78
C GLU A 53 -16.45 15.65 -2.80
N LYS A 54 -16.30 15.41 -1.48
CA LYS A 54 -16.35 16.41 -0.42
C LYS A 54 -15.22 16.21 0.59
N ALA A 55 -13.97 16.18 0.15
CA ALA A 55 -12.83 16.11 1.05
C ALA A 55 -12.77 17.39 1.92
N LEU A 56 -13.16 17.27 3.19
CA LEU A 56 -12.72 18.20 4.24
C LEU A 56 -11.19 18.29 4.20
N PRO A 57 -10.58 19.42 4.61
CA PRO A 57 -9.13 19.52 4.70
C PRO A 57 -8.62 18.35 5.54
N LYS A 58 -7.84 17.45 4.93
CA LYS A 58 -7.28 16.31 5.65
C LYS A 58 -6.35 16.85 6.71
N ASP A 59 -6.73 16.64 7.97
CA ASP A 59 -5.91 17.03 9.10
C ASP A 59 -4.50 16.46 8.96
N ASN A 60 -3.49 17.31 9.06
CA ASN A 60 -2.11 16.83 9.12
C ASN A 60 -1.86 16.16 10.48
N TYR A 61 -1.87 14.82 10.51
CA TYR A 61 -1.65 14.05 11.73
C TYR A 61 -0.27 14.24 12.38
N TYR A 62 0.73 14.71 11.63
CA TYR A 62 2.04 15.04 12.19
C TYR A 62 1.94 16.26 13.14
N ASP A 63 1.11 17.24 12.79
CA ASP A 63 0.90 18.45 13.59
C ASP A 63 0.19 18.13 14.92
N ILE A 64 -0.67 17.11 14.94
CA ILE A 64 -1.38 16.66 16.14
C ILE A 64 -0.40 16.19 17.23
N PHE A 65 0.71 15.56 16.84
CA PHE A 65 1.74 15.11 17.76
C PHE A 65 2.94 16.04 17.85
N ALA A 66 2.93 17.16 17.11
CA ALA A 66 4.05 18.10 16.97
C ALA A 66 5.36 17.36 16.61
N VAL A 67 5.29 16.48 15.62
CA VAL A 67 6.44 15.74 15.08
C VAL A 67 6.69 16.14 13.64
N GLU A 68 7.93 15.99 13.18
CA GLU A 68 8.28 16.26 11.78
C GLU A 68 7.73 15.17 10.84
N LEU A 69 7.48 15.54 9.57
CA LEU A 69 7.01 14.64 8.50
C LEU A 69 7.91 13.40 8.33
N ASP A 70 9.22 13.57 8.45
CA ASP A 70 10.26 12.56 8.30
C ASP A 70 10.61 11.85 9.62
N ALA A 71 9.86 12.07 10.70
CA ALA A 71 10.10 11.43 11.99
C ALA A 71 10.11 9.89 11.88
N ASP A 72 11.04 9.26 12.59
CA ASP A 72 11.13 7.81 12.65
C ASP A 72 9.95 7.20 13.45
N PRO A 73 9.63 5.90 13.25
CA PRO A 73 8.50 5.27 13.93
C PRO A 73 8.57 5.32 15.47
N LYS A 74 9.78 5.31 16.07
CA LYS A 74 9.92 5.36 17.53
C LYS A 74 9.59 6.75 18.06
N SER A 75 10.03 7.80 17.36
CA SER A 75 9.69 9.18 17.69
C SER A 75 8.18 9.44 17.60
N ILE A 76 7.52 8.91 16.58
CA ILE A 76 6.05 9.00 16.45
C ILE A 76 5.35 8.29 17.61
N LEU A 77 5.79 7.08 17.96
CA LEU A 77 5.24 6.33 19.09
C LEU A 77 5.40 7.08 20.41
N ALA A 78 6.59 7.63 20.67
CA ALA A 78 6.86 8.40 21.86
C ALA A 78 5.97 9.65 21.96
N ALA A 79 5.83 10.39 20.85
CA ALA A 79 4.98 11.57 20.78
C ALA A 79 3.50 11.23 20.98
N TYR A 80 3.00 10.18 20.32
CA TYR A 80 1.63 9.67 20.51
C TYR A 80 1.34 9.38 21.99
N PHE A 81 2.19 8.58 22.65
CA PHE A 81 1.98 8.24 24.06
C PHE A 81 2.05 9.47 24.98
N LYS A 82 2.96 10.41 24.71
CA LYS A 82 3.05 11.68 25.45
C LYS A 82 1.75 12.49 25.31
N THR A 83 1.24 12.64 24.09
CA THR A 83 0.03 13.43 23.81
C THR A 83 -1.21 12.80 24.42
N ILE A 84 -1.38 11.47 24.32
CA ILE A 84 -2.49 10.76 24.97
C ILE A 84 -2.41 10.90 26.50
N LYS A 85 -1.21 10.74 27.08
CA LYS A 85 -1.02 10.88 28.53
C LYS A 85 -1.34 12.29 29.02
N ASN A 86 -0.99 13.32 28.25
CA ASN A 86 -1.33 14.71 28.56
C ASN A 86 -2.84 14.96 28.47
N PHE A 87 -3.49 14.48 27.40
CA PHE A 87 -4.95 14.57 27.25
C PHE A 87 -5.68 13.94 28.44
N LEU A 88 -5.27 12.74 28.88
CA LEU A 88 -5.86 12.04 30.03
C LEU A 88 -5.53 12.68 31.39
N ARG A 89 -4.53 13.56 31.46
CA ARG A 89 -4.19 14.33 32.68
C ARG A 89 -4.97 15.64 32.76
N GLU A 90 -5.15 16.30 31.61
CA GLU A 90 -5.89 17.56 31.50
C GLU A 90 -7.41 17.34 31.60
N LYS A 91 -7.91 16.18 31.17
CA LYS A 91 -9.34 15.82 31.19
C LYS A 91 -9.56 14.58 32.05
N LYS A 92 -10.62 14.59 32.87
CA LYS A 92 -10.93 13.47 33.77
C LYS A 92 -11.50 12.26 33.02
N ALA A 93 -12.16 12.45 31.87
CA ALA A 93 -12.65 11.35 31.05
C ALA A 93 -12.58 11.64 29.54
N PRO A 94 -12.26 10.64 28.68
CA PRO A 94 -12.41 10.74 27.22
C PRO A 94 -13.84 11.09 26.76
N ARG A 95 -14.83 10.89 27.64
CA ARG A 95 -16.25 11.22 27.41
C ARG A 95 -16.50 12.73 27.36
N ASP A 96 -15.61 13.54 27.95
CA ASP A 96 -15.76 14.99 28.00
C ASP A 96 -15.43 15.63 26.63
N GLU A 97 -14.51 15.04 25.86
CA GLU A 97 -14.12 15.48 24.51
C GLU A 97 -13.92 14.27 23.57
N PRO A 98 -14.99 13.55 23.20
CA PRO A 98 -14.88 12.29 22.45
C PRO A 98 -14.26 12.47 21.07
N ASN A 99 -14.62 13.55 20.36
CA ASN A 99 -14.10 13.83 19.01
C ASN A 99 -12.58 14.06 19.02
N ARG A 100 -12.06 14.77 20.02
CA ARG A 100 -10.61 15.01 20.15
C ARG A 100 -9.88 13.73 20.51
N PHE A 101 -10.43 12.92 21.41
CA PHE A 101 -9.86 11.62 21.78
C PHE A 101 -9.80 10.68 20.57
N LEU A 102 -10.89 10.56 19.81
CA LEU A 102 -10.94 9.78 18.56
C LEU A 102 -9.92 10.28 17.54
N LYS A 103 -9.77 11.60 17.39
CA LYS A 103 -8.77 12.19 16.49
C LYS A 103 -7.34 11.80 16.91
N LEU A 104 -7.02 11.83 18.20
CA LEU A 104 -5.71 11.37 18.71
C LEU A 104 -5.48 9.88 18.43
N LEU A 105 -6.51 9.04 18.64
CA LEU A 105 -6.44 7.60 18.35
C LEU A 105 -6.23 7.34 16.86
N ASN A 106 -6.99 7.99 15.99
CA ASN A 106 -6.89 7.86 14.54
C ASN A 106 -5.49 8.26 14.04
N ALA A 107 -5.00 9.42 14.46
CA ALA A 107 -3.65 9.87 14.13
C ALA A 107 -2.59 8.86 14.59
N GLY A 108 -2.75 8.29 15.79
CA GLY A 108 -1.85 7.28 16.30
C GLY A 108 -1.89 5.99 15.49
N ILE A 109 -3.07 5.51 15.09
CA ILE A 109 -3.22 4.31 14.26
C ILE A 109 -2.60 4.52 12.87
N VAL A 110 -2.89 5.65 12.23
CA VAL A 110 -2.45 5.95 10.87
C VAL A 110 -0.93 6.10 10.81
N LEU A 111 -0.33 6.90 11.69
CA LEU A 111 1.11 7.17 11.63
C LEU A 111 1.99 5.98 12.06
N ARG A 112 1.45 5.00 12.79
CA ARG A 112 2.18 3.79 13.22
C ARG A 112 2.30 2.73 12.14
N LYS A 113 1.30 2.59 11.26
CA LYS A 113 1.26 1.57 10.22
C LYS A 113 1.86 2.14 8.94
N HIS A 114 2.89 1.50 8.38
CA HIS A 114 3.63 2.02 7.23
C HIS A 114 2.73 2.38 6.03
N ARG A 115 1.86 1.44 5.59
CA ARG A 115 0.92 1.68 4.47
C ARG A 115 -0.07 2.82 4.74
N LEU A 116 -0.62 2.91 5.96
CA LEU A 116 -1.56 4.00 6.30
C LEU A 116 -0.86 5.36 6.39
N ARG A 117 0.35 5.39 6.96
CA ARG A 117 1.19 6.59 7.00
C ARG A 117 1.52 7.06 5.59
N LEU A 118 1.88 6.14 4.70
CA LEU A 118 2.18 6.44 3.31
C LEU A 118 0.96 7.00 2.56
N SER A 119 -0.22 6.39 2.75
CA SER A 119 -1.47 6.91 2.19
C SER A 119 -1.78 8.33 2.71
N HIS A 120 -1.52 8.59 3.99
CA HIS A 120 -1.62 9.93 4.57
C HIS A 120 -0.61 10.93 3.96
N ASP A 121 0.64 10.51 3.76
CA ASP A 121 1.68 11.34 3.11
C ASP A 121 1.29 11.73 1.69
N LEU A 122 0.77 10.78 0.90
CA LEU A 122 0.27 11.02 -0.46
C LEU A 122 -0.96 11.94 -0.48
N ALA A 123 -1.82 11.82 0.53
CA ALA A 123 -2.94 12.71 0.69
C ALA A 123 -2.51 14.15 1.02
N LEU A 124 -1.49 14.34 1.86
CA LEU A 124 -0.91 15.66 2.15
C LEU A 124 -0.22 16.28 0.92
N ALA A 125 0.32 15.45 0.03
CA ALA A 125 0.89 15.89 -1.23
C ALA A 125 -0.15 16.46 -2.22
N GLY A 126 -1.45 16.34 -1.92
CA GLY A 126 -2.51 16.70 -2.86
C GLY A 126 -2.53 15.79 -4.08
N CYS A 127 -1.90 14.61 -3.99
CA CYS A 127 -1.92 13.60 -5.03
C CYS A 127 -3.26 12.87 -4.99
N GLU A 128 -4.29 13.54 -5.49
CA GLU A 128 -5.59 12.95 -5.81
C GLU A 128 -5.49 12.38 -7.23
N MET A 129 -5.68 11.08 -7.38
CA MET A 129 -5.85 10.50 -8.70
C MET A 129 -7.30 10.72 -9.15
N GLN A 130 -7.48 11.22 -10.37
CA GLN A 130 -8.77 11.11 -11.03
C GLN A 130 -9.07 9.61 -11.20
N ASN A 131 -10.32 9.20 -10.98
CA ASN A 131 -10.84 7.90 -11.42
C ASN A 131 -10.84 7.81 -12.96
N GLU A 132 -9.83 8.33 -13.65
CA GLU A 132 -9.48 7.80 -14.95
C GLU A 132 -8.95 6.42 -14.63
N SER A 133 -9.86 5.46 -14.82
CA SER A 133 -9.64 4.03 -14.81
C SER A 133 -8.16 3.79 -14.98
N VAL A 134 -7.47 3.39 -13.90
CA VAL A 134 -6.14 2.82 -14.01
C VAL A 134 -6.32 1.83 -15.12
N ALA A 135 -5.80 2.16 -16.30
CA ALA A 135 -6.01 1.35 -17.47
C ALA A 135 -5.59 -0.02 -16.98
N ILE A 136 -6.53 -0.97 -16.96
CA ILE A 136 -6.18 -2.37 -16.83
C ILE A 136 -5.25 -2.51 -18.00
N VAL A 137 -3.95 -2.39 -17.72
CA VAL A 137 -2.96 -2.59 -18.74
C VAL A 137 -3.26 -4.04 -19.02
N HIS A 138 -3.80 -4.30 -20.21
CA HIS A 138 -3.69 -5.60 -20.85
C HIS A 138 -2.20 -5.84 -21.06
N ALA A 139 -1.44 -5.87 -19.96
CA ALA A 139 -0.08 -6.31 -19.89
C ALA A 139 -0.22 -7.75 -20.33
N SER A 140 0.41 -8.04 -21.47
CA SER A 140 0.58 -9.40 -21.94
C SER A 140 0.93 -10.27 -20.73
N LEU A 141 0.20 -11.38 -20.59
CA LEU A 141 0.44 -12.32 -19.50
C LEU A 141 1.95 -12.57 -19.42
N PRO A 142 2.58 -12.39 -18.25
CA PRO A 142 4.01 -12.61 -18.09
C PRO A 142 4.38 -14.01 -18.62
N GLU A 143 5.50 -14.09 -19.34
CA GLU A 143 5.91 -15.30 -20.08
C GLU A 143 6.08 -16.55 -19.20
N ALA A 144 6.30 -16.37 -17.89
CA ALA A 144 6.42 -17.48 -16.95
C ALA A 144 5.04 -18.09 -16.65
N GLU A 145 4.91 -19.40 -16.92
CA GLU A 145 3.68 -20.18 -16.80
C GLU A 145 2.98 -20.00 -15.44
N ASP A 146 3.74 -20.01 -14.34
CA ASP A 146 3.20 -19.85 -12.97
C ASP A 146 2.63 -18.45 -12.71
N ARG A 147 3.19 -17.43 -13.35
CA ARG A 147 2.71 -16.05 -13.24
C ARG A 147 1.39 -15.88 -13.99
N ALA A 148 1.27 -16.49 -15.18
CA ALA A 148 0.03 -16.48 -15.94
C ALA A 148 -1.10 -17.24 -15.21
N LYS A 149 -0.78 -18.39 -14.60
CA LYS A 149 -1.71 -19.18 -13.79
C LYS A 149 -2.25 -18.41 -12.59
N PHE A 150 -1.35 -17.78 -11.82
CA PHE A 150 -1.75 -16.97 -10.67
C PHE A 150 -2.68 -15.81 -11.08
N LEU A 151 -2.35 -15.08 -12.14
CA LEU A 151 -3.18 -13.96 -12.62
C LEU A 151 -4.58 -14.40 -13.04
N ARG A 152 -4.71 -15.57 -13.69
CA ARG A 152 -6.01 -16.15 -14.03
C ARG A 152 -6.82 -16.45 -12.77
N ALA A 153 -6.22 -17.08 -11.76
CA ALA A 153 -6.90 -17.36 -10.49
C ALA A 153 -7.35 -16.07 -9.79
N MET A 154 -6.51 -15.03 -9.78
CA MET A 154 -6.87 -13.76 -9.16
C MET A 154 -8.01 -13.03 -9.88
N LEU A 155 -8.04 -13.05 -11.23
CA LEU A 155 -9.15 -12.48 -12.01
C LEU A 155 -10.49 -13.18 -11.73
N THR A 156 -10.46 -14.45 -11.31
CA THR A 156 -11.66 -15.23 -10.98
C THR A 156 -12.04 -15.21 -9.50
N SER A 157 -11.21 -14.61 -8.65
CA SER A 157 -11.34 -14.70 -7.19
C SER A 157 -11.62 -13.34 -6.56
N PRO A 158 -12.56 -13.23 -5.59
CA PRO A 158 -12.80 -11.99 -4.85
C PRO A 158 -11.73 -11.69 -3.78
N LEU A 159 -10.59 -12.39 -3.80
CA LEU A 159 -9.57 -12.31 -2.74
C LEU A 159 -8.72 -11.03 -2.80
N ILE A 160 -8.54 -10.42 -3.98
CA ILE A 160 -7.84 -9.13 -4.13
C ILE A 160 -8.66 -8.17 -4.98
N SER A 161 -8.52 -6.88 -4.73
CA SER A 161 -9.16 -5.85 -5.55
C SER A 161 -8.48 -5.69 -6.91
N SER A 162 -9.14 -4.97 -7.83
CA SER A 162 -8.57 -4.60 -9.14
C SER A 162 -7.27 -3.80 -9.00
N GLU A 163 -7.20 -2.93 -8.01
CA GLU A 163 -6.04 -2.08 -7.72
C GLU A 163 -4.89 -2.93 -7.18
N GLU A 164 -5.16 -3.85 -6.26
CA GLU A 164 -4.16 -4.77 -5.70
C GLU A 164 -3.59 -5.72 -6.77
N LEU A 165 -4.44 -6.19 -7.69
CA LEU A 165 -3.99 -6.98 -8.84
C LEU A 165 -3.07 -6.17 -9.77
N GLN A 166 -3.45 -4.92 -10.06
CA GLN A 166 -2.61 -4.04 -10.87
C GLN A 166 -1.28 -3.70 -10.19
N ALA A 167 -1.28 -3.54 -8.86
CA ALA A 167 -0.08 -3.37 -8.06
C ALA A 167 0.88 -4.54 -8.25
N LEU A 168 0.37 -5.77 -8.11
CA LEU A 168 1.16 -6.99 -8.30
C LEU A 168 1.70 -7.09 -9.73
N LEU A 169 0.90 -6.77 -10.74
CA LEU A 169 1.36 -6.74 -12.15
C LEU A 169 2.52 -5.76 -12.36
N ASN A 170 2.42 -4.55 -11.84
CA ASN A 170 3.45 -3.53 -11.95
C ASN A 170 4.74 -3.98 -11.23
N GLN A 171 4.61 -4.58 -10.05
CA GLN A 171 5.74 -5.14 -9.29
C GLN A 171 6.41 -6.29 -10.05
N MET A 172 5.64 -7.20 -10.65
CA MET A 172 6.17 -8.31 -11.45
C MET A 172 6.92 -7.82 -12.69
N GLN A 173 6.44 -6.76 -13.34
CA GLN A 173 7.11 -6.15 -14.48
C GLN A 173 8.43 -5.46 -14.08
N ARG A 174 8.43 -4.74 -12.96
CA ARG A 174 9.58 -3.95 -12.49
C ARG A 174 10.65 -4.80 -11.82
N TYR A 175 10.26 -5.90 -11.17
CA TYR A 175 11.16 -6.81 -10.48
C TYR A 175 11.03 -8.24 -11.02
N PRO A 176 11.39 -8.49 -12.29
CA PRO A 176 11.19 -9.78 -12.94
C PRO A 176 12.00 -10.92 -12.30
N ASN A 177 13.02 -10.60 -11.51
CA ASN A 177 13.89 -11.57 -10.84
C ASN A 177 13.41 -11.96 -9.43
N ILE A 178 12.37 -11.32 -8.90
CA ILE A 178 11.80 -11.69 -7.60
C ILE A 178 10.75 -12.79 -7.83
N PRO A 179 10.77 -13.89 -7.06
CA PRO A 179 9.72 -14.90 -7.09
C PRO A 179 8.33 -14.29 -6.81
N LEU A 180 7.28 -14.83 -7.44
CA LEU A 180 5.93 -14.31 -7.27
C LEU A 180 5.44 -14.43 -5.81
N GLU A 181 5.77 -15.54 -5.15
CA GLU A 181 5.51 -15.78 -3.73
C GLU A 181 6.06 -14.65 -2.86
N ASP A 182 7.32 -14.28 -3.10
CA ASP A 182 8.00 -13.22 -2.38
C ASP A 182 7.36 -11.85 -2.63
N LEU A 183 6.93 -11.56 -3.87
CA LEU A 183 6.24 -10.31 -4.20
C LEU A 183 4.89 -10.21 -3.48
N VAL A 184 4.10 -11.28 -3.51
CA VAL A 184 2.80 -11.34 -2.84
C VAL A 184 2.96 -11.17 -1.32
N ALA A 185 3.93 -11.87 -0.73
CA ALA A 185 4.21 -11.78 0.69
C ALA A 185 4.67 -10.38 1.11
N GLN A 186 5.54 -9.73 0.33
CA GLN A 186 6.04 -8.39 0.61
C GLN A 186 4.96 -7.31 0.45
N ALA A 187 4.08 -7.45 -0.52
CA ALA A 187 2.98 -6.52 -0.72
C ALA A 187 1.90 -6.67 0.39
N GLY A 188 1.82 -7.86 0.99
CA GLY A 188 0.92 -8.15 2.10
C GLY A 188 -0.55 -8.21 1.71
N TYR A 189 -0.85 -8.49 0.43
CA TYR A 189 -2.22 -8.65 -0.07
C TYR A 189 -2.80 -10.03 0.24
N LEU A 190 -1.97 -11.07 0.26
CA LEU A 190 -2.39 -12.43 0.57
C LEU A 190 -1.49 -13.03 1.66
N THR A 191 -2.09 -13.86 2.51
CA THR A 191 -1.36 -14.80 3.35
C THR A 191 -0.78 -15.94 2.52
N GLU A 192 0.23 -16.64 3.07
CA GLU A 192 0.82 -17.82 2.42
C GLU A 192 -0.23 -18.91 2.10
N SER A 193 -1.22 -19.09 2.98
CA SER A 193 -2.34 -20.02 2.78
C SER A 193 -3.28 -19.62 1.66
N GLU A 194 -3.57 -18.32 1.52
CA GLU A 194 -4.43 -17.81 0.44
C GLU A 194 -3.70 -17.89 -0.90
N PHE A 195 -2.41 -17.56 -0.93
CA PHE A 195 -1.58 -17.71 -2.12
C PHE A 195 -1.57 -19.15 -2.65
N LYS A 196 -1.32 -20.13 -1.76
CA LYS A 196 -1.37 -21.56 -2.12
C LYS A 196 -2.73 -21.99 -2.66
N SER A 197 -3.82 -21.47 -2.07
CA SER A 197 -5.18 -21.74 -2.54
C SER A 197 -5.41 -21.20 -3.95
N CYS A 198 -4.91 -20.00 -4.27
CA CYS A 198 -5.01 -19.43 -5.62
C CYS A 198 -4.27 -20.27 -6.67
N LEU A 199 -3.08 -20.78 -6.35
CA LEU A 199 -2.35 -21.65 -7.27
C LEU A 199 -3.09 -22.97 -7.54
N LEU A 200 -3.65 -23.59 -6.50
CA LEU A 200 -4.45 -24.81 -6.65
C LEU A 200 -5.70 -24.59 -7.52
N VAL A 201 -6.38 -23.44 -7.36
CA VAL A 201 -7.53 -23.06 -8.19
C VAL A 201 -7.09 -22.86 -9.64
N ALA A 202 -5.95 -22.22 -9.89
CA ALA A 202 -5.40 -22.06 -11.24
C ALA A 202 -5.14 -23.41 -11.93
N GLU A 203 -4.50 -24.34 -11.21
CA GLU A 203 -4.23 -25.69 -11.72
C GLU A 203 -5.51 -26.46 -12.06
N PHE A 204 -6.54 -26.33 -11.22
CA PHE A 204 -7.83 -26.98 -11.47
C PHE A 204 -8.57 -26.37 -12.66
N TRP A 205 -8.51 -25.04 -12.81
CA TRP A 205 -9.12 -24.34 -13.93
C TRP A 205 -8.48 -24.71 -15.27
N ASP A 206 -7.15 -24.79 -15.33
CA ASP A 206 -6.43 -25.23 -16.53
C ASP A 206 -6.81 -26.68 -16.91
N ARG A 207 -7.01 -27.57 -15.94
CA ARG A 207 -7.52 -28.94 -16.22
C ARG A 207 -8.91 -28.93 -16.82
N ILE A 208 -9.86 -28.18 -16.24
CA ILE A 208 -11.22 -28.07 -16.78
C ILE A 208 -11.22 -27.52 -18.21
N VAL A 209 -10.44 -26.47 -18.48
CA VAL A 209 -10.39 -25.86 -19.81
C VAL A 209 -9.75 -26.80 -20.84
N ASN A 210 -8.68 -27.51 -20.47
CA ASN A 210 -8.03 -28.45 -21.37
C ASN A 210 -8.88 -29.72 -21.62
N ASP A 211 -9.53 -30.26 -20.60
CA ASP A 211 -10.43 -31.42 -20.73
C ASP A 211 -11.67 -31.11 -21.59
N ASN A 212 -12.12 -29.86 -21.61
CA ASN A 212 -13.21 -29.41 -22.49
C ASN A 212 -12.77 -29.18 -23.94
N ASN A 213 -11.48 -28.96 -24.20
CA ASN A 213 -10.92 -28.79 -25.55
C ASN A 213 -10.51 -30.11 -26.20
N GLU A 214 -10.26 -31.18 -25.43
CA GLU A 214 -10.00 -32.52 -25.96
C GLU A 214 -11.27 -33.29 -26.36
N ASN A 215 -12.46 -32.76 -26.03
CA ASN A 215 -13.77 -33.35 -26.36
C ASN A 215 -14.51 -32.66 -27.53
N LEU A 216 -13.79 -31.87 -28.34
CA LEU A 216 -14.28 -31.22 -29.58
C LEU A 216 -13.44 -31.67 -30.78
#